data_AF-A0A9P7FSF8-F1
#
_entry.id   AF-A0A9P7FSF8-F1
#
_cell.length_a   1.000
_cell.length_b   1.000
_cell.length_c   1.000
_cell.angle_alpha   90.00
_cell.angle_beta   90.00
_cell.angle_gamma   90.00
#
_symmetry.space_group_name_H-M   'P 1'
#
loop_
_entity.id
_entity.type
_entity.pdbx_description
1 polymer ?
#
loop_
_entity_poly.entity_id
_entity_poly.type
_entity_poly.pdbx_seq_one_letter_code
_entity_poly.pdbx_strand_id
1 'polypeptide(L)'
;ANSSVVALSAPNKTIRVVDIPGHPRIRDQFQEHLNDAKAVAFVVDASTVSRNGAVVAEHLHNILHTLTSLPPSQTPPSLVILAHKCDLLNTGSQAHAAADNLAISRVRSVLERELEKRRASQTGGVGVEGLGEEGEKSEMGGLDCNGPAGSVFKFADWEGGEISFIGTSAKVAQEIEDPEKSEVDGLLALREWLDQNM
;
A
#
# COMPACT_ATOMS: atom_id res chain seq x y z
N ALA A 1 -12.48 -15.88 6.14
CA ALA A 1 -11.38 -14.90 6.00
C ALA A 1 -10.34 -15.18 7.08
N ASN A 2 -9.07 -15.13 6.72
CA ASN A 2 -7.98 -15.21 7.70
C ASN A 2 -7.98 -13.89 8.48
N SER A 3 -8.43 -13.89 9.73
CA SER A 3 -8.56 -12.65 10.51
C SER A 3 -8.16 -12.84 11.96
N SER A 4 -7.55 -11.81 12.54
CA SER A 4 -7.14 -11.77 13.94
C SER A 4 -7.69 -10.51 14.61
N VAL A 5 -7.81 -10.55 15.94
CA VAL A 5 -8.18 -9.38 16.75
C VAL A 5 -6.92 -8.89 17.46
N VAL A 6 -6.62 -7.60 17.31
CA VAL A 6 -5.46 -6.95 17.91
C VAL A 6 -5.95 -5.90 18.89
N ALA A 7 -5.45 -5.96 20.13
CA ALA A 7 -5.68 -4.93 21.12
C ALA A 7 -4.75 -3.73 20.84
N LEU A 8 -5.32 -2.54 20.85
CA LEU A 8 -4.60 -1.27 20.74
C LEU A 8 -4.17 -0.79 22.14
N SER A 9 -3.29 0.20 22.20
CA SER A 9 -2.74 0.71 23.47
C SER A 9 -3.80 1.38 24.35
N ALA A 10 -4.91 1.85 23.75
CA ALA A 10 -6.04 2.41 24.49
C ALA A 10 -6.90 1.30 25.14
N PRO A 11 -7.33 1.46 26.40
CA PRO A 11 -8.13 0.47 27.10
C PRO A 11 -9.44 0.19 26.35
N ASN A 12 -9.75 -1.10 26.16
CA ASN A 12 -10.95 -1.61 25.48
C ASN A 12 -11.06 -1.28 23.98
N LYS A 13 -9.98 -0.85 23.32
CA LYS A 13 -9.99 -0.64 21.87
C LYS A 13 -9.36 -1.83 21.17
N THR A 14 -10.15 -2.57 20.41
CA THR A 14 -9.70 -3.70 19.61
C THR A 14 -10.00 -3.47 18.14
N ILE A 15 -9.10 -3.88 17.26
CA ILE A 15 -9.31 -3.87 15.82
C ILE A 15 -9.32 -5.29 15.28
N ARG A 16 -10.11 -5.52 14.23
CA ARG A 16 -10.10 -6.77 13.47
C ARG A 16 -9.20 -6.57 12.25
N VAL A 17 -8.10 -7.31 12.20
CA VAL A 17 -7.22 -7.36 11.04
C VAL A 17 -7.68 -8.51 10.15
N VAL A 18 -7.94 -8.22 8.87
CA VAL A 18 -8.35 -9.20 7.88
C VAL A 18 -7.24 -9.32 6.83
N ASP A 19 -6.71 -10.53 6.68
CA ASP A 19 -5.72 -10.88 5.67
C ASP A 19 -6.43 -11.29 4.37
N ILE A 20 -6.04 -10.63 3.27
CA ILE A 20 -6.63 -10.81 1.94
C ILE A 20 -5.64 -11.57 1.06
N PRO A 21 -6.07 -12.64 0.38
CA PRO A 21 -5.18 -13.40 -0.50
C PRO A 21 -4.57 -12.53 -1.62
N GLY A 22 -3.25 -12.54 -1.76
CA GLY A 22 -2.55 -11.71 -2.75
C GLY A 22 -2.59 -12.21 -4.20
N HIS A 23 -3.19 -13.37 -4.48
CA HIS A 23 -3.21 -13.95 -5.83
C HIS A 23 -4.15 -13.14 -6.76
N PRO A 24 -3.74 -12.77 -7.99
CA PRO A 24 -4.51 -11.88 -8.88
C PRO A 24 -5.98 -12.25 -9.10
N ARG A 25 -6.31 -13.55 -9.08
CA ARG A 25 -7.68 -14.05 -9.26
C ARG A 25 -8.63 -13.83 -8.06
N ILE A 26 -8.09 -13.58 -6.88
CA ILE A 26 -8.86 -13.57 -5.62
C ILE A 26 -8.54 -12.36 -4.74
N ARG A 27 -7.60 -11.49 -5.15
CA ARG A 27 -7.22 -10.30 -4.41
C ARG A 27 -8.32 -9.27 -4.30
N ASP A 28 -9.30 -9.30 -5.20
CA ASP A 28 -10.46 -8.37 -5.20
C ASP A 28 -11.44 -8.63 -4.05
N GLN A 29 -11.27 -9.73 -3.29
CA GLN A 29 -12.04 -10.03 -2.07
C GLN A 29 -11.94 -8.93 -1.00
N PHE A 30 -10.95 -8.04 -1.05
CA PHE A 30 -10.87 -6.90 -0.14
C PHE A 30 -12.11 -5.99 -0.21
N GLN A 31 -12.78 -5.92 -1.36
CA GLN A 31 -13.96 -5.09 -1.57
C GLN A 31 -15.12 -5.49 -0.65
N GLU A 32 -15.23 -6.77 -0.30
CA GLU A 32 -16.23 -7.29 0.64
C GLU A 32 -16.08 -6.71 2.06
N HIS A 33 -14.89 -6.16 2.38
CA HIS A 33 -14.56 -5.61 3.68
C HIS A 33 -14.49 -4.08 3.71
N LEU A 34 -14.58 -3.40 2.56
CA LEU A 34 -14.40 -1.94 2.49
C LEU A 34 -15.46 -1.15 3.27
N ASN A 35 -16.68 -1.68 3.37
CA ASN A 35 -17.77 -1.01 4.10
C ASN A 35 -17.50 -0.89 5.61
N ASP A 36 -16.78 -1.86 6.18
CA ASP A 36 -16.45 -1.90 7.60
C ASP A 36 -15.00 -1.48 7.88
N ALA A 37 -14.21 -1.23 6.83
CA ALA A 37 -12.79 -0.93 6.95
C ALA A 37 -12.57 0.52 7.40
N LYS A 38 -11.75 0.71 8.44
CA LYS A 38 -11.21 2.02 8.81
C LYS A 38 -9.91 2.36 8.08
N ALA A 39 -9.15 1.33 7.72
CA ALA A 39 -7.91 1.47 6.97
C ALA A 39 -7.67 0.27 6.05
N VAL A 40 -6.94 0.53 4.97
CA VAL A 40 -6.41 -0.48 4.05
C VAL A 40 -4.88 -0.44 4.16
N ALA A 41 -4.28 -1.58 4.51
CA ALA A 41 -2.82 -1.73 4.54
C ALA A 41 -2.34 -2.45 3.27
N PHE A 42 -1.65 -1.72 2.40
CA PHE A 42 -1.06 -2.27 1.18
C PHE A 42 0.39 -2.68 1.42
N VAL A 43 0.63 -3.98 1.53
CA VAL A 43 1.95 -4.53 1.87
C VAL A 43 2.80 -4.71 0.62
N VAL A 44 3.97 -4.07 0.60
CA VAL A 44 4.93 -4.11 -0.51
C VAL A 44 6.26 -4.66 -0.03
N ASP A 45 6.77 -5.69 -0.70
CA ASP A 45 8.11 -6.20 -0.46
C ASP A 45 9.16 -5.21 -0.99
N ALA A 46 9.79 -4.46 -0.08
CA ALA A 46 10.75 -3.42 -0.40
C ALA A 46 12.05 -3.97 -1.03
N SER A 47 12.36 -5.25 -0.80
CA SER A 47 13.54 -5.92 -1.37
C SER A 47 13.38 -6.27 -2.85
N THR A 48 12.14 -6.50 -3.30
CA THR A 48 11.84 -6.95 -4.67
C THR A 48 11.09 -5.92 -5.52
N VAL A 49 10.62 -4.82 -4.93
CA VAL A 49 9.81 -3.79 -5.60
C VAL A 49 10.44 -3.25 -6.89
N SER A 50 11.78 -3.14 -6.98
CA SER A 50 12.44 -2.66 -8.20
C SER A 50 12.26 -3.59 -9.41
N ARG A 51 12.06 -4.90 -9.18
CA ARG A 51 11.82 -5.89 -10.25
C ARG A 51 10.33 -6.08 -10.53
N ASN A 52 9.51 -5.96 -9.48
CA ASN A 52 8.08 -6.26 -9.54
C ASN A 52 7.20 -4.99 -9.64
N GLY A 53 7.81 -3.80 -9.78
CA GLY A 53 7.15 -2.51 -9.64
C GLY A 53 5.91 -2.34 -10.50
N ALA A 54 5.94 -2.79 -11.76
CA ALA A 54 4.79 -2.68 -12.67
C ALA A 54 3.56 -3.46 -12.15
N VAL A 55 3.77 -4.70 -11.69
CA VAL A 55 2.69 -5.58 -11.19
C VAL A 55 2.16 -5.07 -9.84
N VAL A 56 3.06 -4.56 -8.97
CA VAL A 56 2.66 -3.97 -7.69
C VAL A 56 1.88 -2.68 -7.91
N ALA A 57 2.34 -1.80 -8.80
CA ALA A 57 1.65 -0.56 -9.15
C ALA A 57 0.30 -0.82 -9.82
N GLU A 58 0.19 -1.90 -10.59
CA GLU A 58 -1.10 -2.32 -11.13
C GLU A 58 -2.11 -2.66 -10.04
N HIS A 59 -1.70 -3.47 -9.07
CA HIS A 59 -2.56 -3.81 -7.95
C HIS A 59 -2.93 -2.55 -7.15
N LEU A 60 -1.95 -1.68 -6.88
CA LEU A 60 -2.21 -0.44 -6.17
C LEU A 60 -3.19 0.46 -6.93
N HIS A 61 -3.05 0.59 -8.26
CA HIS A 61 -3.98 1.37 -9.07
C HIS A 61 -5.42 0.87 -8.93
N ASN A 62 -5.64 -0.46 -8.94
CA ASN A 62 -6.98 -1.02 -8.73
C ASN A 62 -7.54 -0.65 -7.35
N ILE A 63 -6.70 -0.62 -6.31
CA ILE A 63 -7.10 -0.20 -4.96
C ILE A 63 -7.43 1.29 -4.95
N LEU A 64 -6.58 2.16 -5.50
CA LEU A 64 -6.81 3.62 -5.58
C LEU A 64 -8.10 3.93 -6.35
N HIS A 65 -8.34 3.24 -7.47
CA HIS A 65 -9.58 3.33 -8.24
C HIS A 65 -10.80 2.93 -7.39
N THR A 66 -10.71 1.81 -6.67
CA THR A 66 -11.81 1.34 -5.81
C THR A 66 -12.11 2.34 -4.71
N LEU A 67 -11.08 2.90 -4.05
CA LEU A 67 -11.24 3.87 -2.97
C LEU A 67 -11.85 5.19 -3.45
N THR A 68 -11.47 5.66 -4.65
CA THR A 68 -12.01 6.89 -5.24
C THR A 68 -13.40 6.70 -5.87
N SER A 69 -13.78 5.46 -6.17
CA SER A 69 -15.10 5.12 -6.71
C SER A 69 -16.14 4.80 -5.62
N LEU A 70 -15.78 4.93 -4.34
CA LEU A 70 -16.73 4.73 -3.24
C LEU A 70 -17.86 5.76 -3.29
N PRO A 71 -19.09 5.40 -2.90
CA PRO A 71 -20.20 6.35 -2.85
C PRO A 71 -19.87 7.55 -1.96
N PRO A 72 -20.29 8.79 -2.29
CA PRO A 72 -20.03 9.98 -1.48
C PRO A 72 -20.57 9.90 -0.04
N SER A 73 -21.52 9.00 0.22
CA SER A 73 -22.06 8.73 1.56
C SER A 73 -21.13 7.90 2.44
N GLN A 74 -20.08 7.30 1.88
CA GLN A 74 -19.13 6.44 2.57
C GLN A 74 -17.81 7.19 2.76
N THR A 75 -17.35 7.27 4.01
CA THR A 75 -16.01 7.77 4.29
C THR A 75 -14.99 6.75 3.78
N PRO A 76 -14.06 7.14 2.90
CA PRO A 76 -13.04 6.22 2.41
C PRO A 76 -12.09 5.82 3.55
N PRO A 77 -11.64 4.55 3.62
CA PRO A 77 -10.67 4.12 4.62
C PRO A 77 -9.31 4.75 4.37
N SER A 78 -8.55 5.01 5.44
CA SER A 78 -7.18 5.50 5.34
C SER A 78 -6.28 4.46 4.65
N LEU A 79 -5.49 4.88 3.67
CA LEU A 79 -4.56 4.00 2.97
C LEU A 79 -3.15 4.11 3.55
N VAL A 80 -2.60 2.98 4.00
CA VAL A 80 -1.21 2.88 4.46
C VAL A 80 -0.43 1.90 3.58
N ILE A 81 0.69 2.36 3.04
CA ILE A 81 1.63 1.53 2.27
C ILE A 81 2.73 1.04 3.21
N LEU A 82 2.78 -0.27 3.41
CA LEU A 82 3.80 -0.92 4.23
C LEU A 82 4.97 -1.34 3.36
N ALA A 83 6.10 -0.63 3.48
CA ALA A 83 7.37 -1.03 2.90
C ALA A 83 7.97 -2.16 3.75
N HIS A 84 7.50 -3.38 3.46
CA HIS A 84 7.80 -4.58 4.23
C HIS A 84 9.15 -5.21 3.85
N LYS A 85 9.69 -6.02 4.76
CA LYS A 85 11.02 -6.63 4.67
C LYS A 85 12.15 -5.60 4.59
N CYS A 86 11.99 -4.49 5.32
CA CYS A 86 13.02 -3.44 5.39
C CYS A 86 14.35 -3.96 5.95
N ASP A 87 14.30 -5.01 6.78
CA ASP A 87 15.46 -5.70 7.34
C ASP A 87 16.38 -6.30 6.25
N LEU A 88 15.82 -6.73 5.12
CA LEU A 88 16.59 -7.29 4.00
C LEU A 88 17.30 -6.20 3.16
N LEU A 89 16.97 -4.93 3.37
CA LEU A 89 17.65 -3.81 2.71
C LEU A 89 18.86 -3.31 3.51
N ASN A 90 19.06 -3.81 4.72
CA ASN A 90 20.13 -3.34 5.58
C ASN A 90 21.48 -3.93 5.13
N THR A 91 22.21 -3.18 4.32
CA THR A 91 23.57 -3.54 3.89
C THR A 91 24.57 -3.11 4.96
N GLY A 92 24.69 -3.90 6.04
CA GLY A 92 25.69 -3.70 7.10
C GLY A 92 25.15 -3.07 8.40
N SER A 93 26.05 -2.59 9.25
CA SER A 93 25.82 -2.07 10.62
C SER A 93 25.05 -0.73 10.68
N GLN A 94 24.07 -0.50 9.82
CA GLN A 94 23.25 0.71 9.86
C GLN A 94 22.06 0.53 10.81
N ALA A 95 21.71 1.61 11.52
CA ALA A 95 20.59 1.65 12.44
C ALA A 95 19.25 1.37 11.73
N HIS A 96 18.33 0.67 12.41
CA HIS A 96 17.03 0.25 11.85
C HIS A 96 16.22 1.39 11.21
N ALA A 97 16.21 2.58 11.82
CA ALA A 97 15.52 3.75 11.27
C ALA A 97 16.06 4.17 9.88
N ALA A 98 17.32 3.91 9.57
CA ALA A 98 17.88 4.18 8.25
C ALA A 98 17.37 3.17 7.20
N ALA A 99 17.22 1.90 7.59
CA ALA A 99 16.67 0.86 6.73
C ALA A 99 15.18 1.11 6.41
N ASP A 100 14.40 1.58 7.38
CA ASP A 100 12.99 1.94 7.18
C ASP A 100 12.83 3.09 6.20
N ASN A 101 13.59 4.17 6.39
CA ASN A 101 13.55 5.33 5.49
C ASN A 101 14.01 4.97 4.06
N LEU A 102 15.02 4.11 3.94
CA LEU A 102 15.47 3.60 2.65
C LEU A 102 14.38 2.75 1.97
N ALA A 103 13.73 1.86 2.72
CA ALA A 103 12.63 1.04 2.23
C ALA A 103 11.46 1.89 1.73
N ILE A 104 11.04 2.86 2.55
CA ILE A 104 9.96 3.81 2.23
C ILE A 104 10.30 4.60 0.98
N SER A 105 11.49 5.19 0.90
CA SER A 105 11.94 5.99 -0.26
C SER A 105 11.97 5.15 -1.55
N ARG A 106 12.46 3.91 -1.47
CA ARG A 106 12.51 2.98 -2.60
C ARG A 106 11.11 2.59 -3.08
N VAL A 107 10.22 2.18 -2.17
CA VAL A 107 8.85 1.80 -2.51
C VAL A 107 8.11 2.99 -3.11
N ARG A 108 8.18 4.17 -2.46
CA ARG A 108 7.53 5.40 -2.94
C ARG A 108 7.99 5.76 -4.35
N SER A 109 9.31 5.88 -4.56
CA SER A 109 9.86 6.31 -5.85
C SER A 109 9.54 5.34 -7.00
N VAL A 110 9.56 4.03 -6.73
CA VAL A 110 9.19 3.03 -7.75
C VAL A 110 7.71 3.12 -8.07
N LEU A 111 6.83 3.16 -7.06
CA LEU A 111 5.39 3.20 -7.28
C LEU A 111 4.95 4.51 -7.96
N GLU A 112 5.46 5.67 -7.55
CA GLU A 112 5.16 6.95 -8.23
C GLU A 112 5.53 6.90 -9.71
N ARG A 113 6.72 6.37 -10.03
CA ARG A 113 7.18 6.25 -11.42
C ARG A 113 6.30 5.30 -12.24
N GLU A 114 5.94 4.14 -11.68
CA GLU A 114 5.12 3.17 -12.42
C GLU A 114 3.65 3.61 -12.54
N LEU A 115 3.10 4.30 -11.53
CA LEU A 115 1.77 4.91 -11.60
C LEU A 115 1.73 6.08 -12.59
N GLU A 116 2.79 6.90 -12.66
CA GLU A 116 2.89 7.95 -13.68
C GLU A 116 2.87 7.37 -15.09
N LYS A 117 3.63 6.29 -15.36
CA LYS A 117 3.61 5.62 -16.67
C LYS A 117 2.20 5.15 -17.03
N ARG A 118 1.45 4.63 -16.05
CA ARG A 118 0.06 4.19 -16.24
C ARG A 118 -0.86 5.37 -16.54
N ARG A 119 -0.77 6.45 -15.76
CA ARG A 119 -1.52 7.70 -15.98
C ARG A 119 -1.24 8.27 -17.37
N ALA A 120 0.03 8.35 -17.77
CA ALA A 120 0.45 8.82 -19.09
C ALA A 120 -0.03 7.91 -20.23
N SER A 121 -0.08 6.58 -20.01
CA SER A 121 -0.62 5.66 -21.01
C SER A 121 -2.13 5.79 -21.23
N GLN A 122 -2.87 6.20 -20.18
CA GLN A 122 -4.31 6.46 -20.28
C GLN A 122 -4.58 7.77 -21.02
N THR A 123 -3.82 8.84 -20.72
CA THR A 123 -3.99 10.15 -21.37
C THR A 123 -3.41 10.21 -22.79
N GLY A 124 -2.32 9.47 -23.06
CA GLY A 124 -1.69 9.38 -24.38
C GLY A 124 -2.38 8.42 -25.35
N GLY A 125 -3.35 7.62 -24.88
CA GLY A 125 -4.09 6.64 -25.68
C GLY A 125 -5.18 7.22 -26.59
N VAL A 126 -5.49 8.52 -26.48
CA VAL A 126 -6.58 9.20 -27.21
C VAL A 126 -6.23 9.46 -28.70
N GLY A 127 -5.10 8.96 -29.20
CA GLY A 127 -4.59 9.23 -30.56
C GLY A 127 -4.61 8.08 -31.57
N VAL A 128 -5.13 6.89 -31.22
CA VAL A 128 -5.25 5.77 -32.17
C VAL A 128 -6.69 5.28 -32.22
N GLU A 129 -7.48 5.92 -33.08
CA GLU A 129 -8.67 5.30 -33.68
C GLU A 129 -8.21 4.07 -34.49
N GLY A 130 -8.05 2.93 -33.80
CA GLY A 130 -7.63 1.66 -34.36
C GLY A 130 -8.69 0.60 -34.07
N LEU A 131 -9.58 0.42 -35.03
CA LEU A 131 -10.60 -0.61 -35.18
C LEU A 131 -10.32 -1.94 -34.44
N GLY A 132 -11.20 -2.29 -33.49
CA GLY A 132 -11.56 -3.66 -33.16
C GLY A 132 -10.72 -4.38 -32.10
N GLU A 133 -11.17 -4.33 -30.84
CA GLU A 133 -11.39 -5.50 -29.97
C GLU A 133 -12.13 -5.00 -28.71
N GLU A 134 -13.33 -5.51 -28.45
CA GLU A 134 -14.07 -5.24 -27.21
C GLU A 134 -13.37 -5.95 -26.04
N GLY A 135 -12.33 -5.32 -25.51
CA GLY A 135 -11.87 -5.54 -24.14
C GLY A 135 -12.12 -4.24 -23.40
N GLU A 136 -12.88 -4.28 -22.31
CA GLU A 136 -13.19 -3.15 -21.43
C GLU A 136 -11.92 -2.36 -21.06
N LYS A 137 -11.52 -1.40 -21.89
CA LYS A 137 -10.72 -0.26 -21.47
C LYS A 137 -11.68 0.69 -20.76
N SER A 138 -12.26 0.24 -19.65
CA SER A 138 -12.88 1.14 -18.69
C SER A 138 -11.80 2.15 -18.33
N GLU A 139 -12.12 3.44 -18.45
CA GLU A 139 -11.34 4.53 -17.88
C GLU A 139 -11.20 4.28 -16.37
N MET A 140 -10.21 3.47 -15.99
CA MET A 140 -9.89 3.22 -14.60
C MET A 140 -9.30 4.52 -14.05
N GLY A 141 -10.15 5.31 -13.40
CA GLY A 141 -9.77 6.56 -12.71
C GLY A 141 -9.04 6.30 -11.40
N GLY A 142 -8.76 7.36 -10.64
CA GLY A 142 -8.13 7.24 -9.31
C GLY A 142 -6.61 7.48 -9.30
N LEU A 143 -6.05 8.01 -10.40
CA LEU A 143 -4.69 8.58 -10.46
C LEU A 143 -4.70 10.10 -10.61
N ASP A 144 -5.84 10.72 -10.29
CA ASP A 144 -6.03 12.15 -10.34
C ASP A 144 -5.21 12.84 -9.25
N CYS A 145 -4.56 13.95 -9.63
CA CYS A 145 -3.69 14.72 -8.75
C CYS A 145 -4.12 16.19 -8.72
N ASN A 146 -4.10 16.78 -7.54
CA ASN A 146 -4.32 18.21 -7.28
C ASN A 146 -3.12 19.10 -7.65
N GLY A 147 -2.07 18.51 -8.23
CA GLY A 147 -0.88 19.22 -8.68
C GLY A 147 -1.14 20.09 -9.93
N PRO A 148 -0.21 20.99 -10.28
CA PRO A 148 -0.31 21.78 -11.51
C PRO A 148 -0.50 20.91 -12.75
N ALA A 149 -1.31 21.36 -13.70
CA ALA A 149 -1.56 20.61 -14.94
C ALA A 149 -0.24 20.22 -15.64
N GLY A 150 -0.06 18.92 -15.89
CA GLY A 150 1.17 18.37 -16.47
C GLY A 150 2.26 17.99 -15.46
N SER A 151 2.01 18.08 -14.15
CA SER A 151 2.92 17.52 -13.14
C SER A 151 2.96 15.99 -13.21
N VAL A 152 4.04 15.42 -12.68
CA VAL A 152 4.23 13.97 -12.52
C VAL A 152 3.40 13.50 -11.32
N PHE A 153 2.82 12.30 -11.40
CA PHE A 153 2.12 11.69 -10.28
C PHE A 153 2.99 11.65 -9.02
N LYS A 154 2.44 12.17 -7.93
CA LYS A 154 3.01 12.13 -6.58
C LYS A 154 1.92 11.76 -5.60
N PHE A 155 2.24 10.89 -4.64
CA PHE A 155 1.27 10.49 -3.62
C PHE A 155 0.83 11.68 -2.75
N ALA A 156 1.71 12.68 -2.56
CA ALA A 156 1.40 13.90 -1.83
C ALA A 156 0.33 14.76 -2.53
N ASP A 157 0.22 14.64 -3.86
CA ASP A 157 -0.71 15.42 -4.66
C ASP A 157 -1.95 14.60 -5.04
N TRP A 158 -2.09 13.36 -4.57
CA TRP A 158 -3.22 12.50 -4.94
C TRP A 158 -4.55 13.03 -4.40
N GLU A 159 -5.58 13.06 -5.24
CA GLU A 159 -6.89 13.62 -4.88
C GLU A 159 -7.69 12.71 -3.94
N GLY A 160 -7.46 11.40 -4.00
CA GLY A 160 -8.23 10.40 -3.25
C GLY A 160 -7.95 10.33 -1.74
N GLY A 161 -7.11 11.22 -1.20
CA GLY A 161 -6.84 11.35 0.23
C GLY A 161 -5.36 11.22 0.59
N GLU A 162 -5.09 11.12 1.89
CA GLU A 162 -3.71 10.99 2.40
C GLU A 162 -3.27 9.53 2.38
N ILE A 163 -2.03 9.29 1.91
CA ILE A 163 -1.39 7.98 1.95
C ILE A 163 -0.18 8.02 2.87
N SER A 164 -0.22 7.20 3.91
CA SER A 164 0.90 7.02 4.84
C SER A 164 1.87 5.94 4.34
N PHE A 165 3.17 6.10 4.63
CA PHE A 165 4.19 5.08 4.34
C PHE A 165 4.90 4.66 5.62
N ILE A 166 5.01 3.35 5.85
CA ILE A 166 5.65 2.79 7.05
C ILE A 166 6.59 1.66 6.66
N GLY A 167 7.83 1.73 7.15
CA GLY A 167 8.80 0.63 7.04
C GLY A 167 8.44 -0.46 8.06
N THR A 168 8.38 -1.71 7.62
CA THR A 168 8.07 -2.83 8.52
C THR A 168 8.93 -4.05 8.24
N SER A 169 9.16 -4.85 9.27
CA SER A 169 9.78 -6.17 9.15
C SER A 169 9.09 -7.16 10.08
N ALA A 170 9.05 -8.43 9.68
CA ALA A 170 8.54 -9.51 10.50
C ALA A 170 9.57 -10.63 10.52
N LYS A 171 10.01 -11.02 11.72
CA LYS A 171 10.80 -12.23 11.88
C LYS A 171 9.85 -13.42 11.82
N VAL A 172 9.99 -14.27 10.81
CA VAL A 172 9.35 -15.59 10.83
C VAL A 172 9.97 -16.32 12.02
N ALA A 173 9.13 -16.82 12.93
CA ALA A 173 9.56 -17.53 14.12
C ALA A 173 10.38 -18.79 13.72
N GLN A 174 11.68 -18.63 13.54
CA GLN A 174 12.63 -19.68 13.87
C GLN A 174 12.71 -19.72 15.39
N GLU A 175 12.71 -20.93 15.93
CA GLU A 175 12.67 -21.25 17.36
C GLU A 175 13.36 -20.19 18.22
N ILE A 176 12.59 -19.57 19.12
CA ILE A 176 13.09 -18.57 20.06
C ILE A 176 13.95 -19.33 21.09
N GLU A 177 15.24 -19.48 20.80
CA GLU A 177 16.25 -19.62 21.83
C GLU A 177 16.48 -18.22 22.42
N ASP A 178 16.08 -18.04 23.68
CA ASP A 178 16.14 -16.83 24.52
C ASP A 178 15.12 -15.69 24.25
N PRO A 179 14.08 -15.56 25.10
CA PRO A 179 13.14 -14.43 25.08
C PRO A 179 13.77 -13.10 25.55
N GLU A 180 15.00 -13.10 26.09
CA GLU A 180 15.68 -11.89 26.57
C GLU A 180 16.44 -11.10 25.47
N LYS A 181 16.49 -11.61 24.23
CA LYS A 181 17.15 -10.95 23.08
C LYS A 181 16.22 -10.42 21.99
N SER A 182 14.90 -10.42 22.18
CA SER A 182 13.95 -9.88 21.20
C SER A 182 13.88 -8.35 21.24
N GLU A 183 14.99 -7.67 21.03
CA GLU A 183 15.11 -6.23 21.30
C GLU A 183 14.60 -5.31 20.17
N VAL A 184 14.09 -5.85 19.05
CA VAL A 184 13.63 -5.00 17.94
C VAL A 184 12.34 -5.52 17.33
N ASP A 185 11.23 -4.86 17.67
CA ASP A 185 9.91 -5.07 17.08
C ASP A 185 9.79 -4.28 15.77
N GLY A 186 9.95 -4.96 14.65
CA GLY A 186 9.84 -4.39 13.30
C GLY A 186 8.44 -3.91 12.91
N LEU A 187 7.46 -4.00 13.81
CA LEU A 187 6.08 -3.56 13.62
C LEU A 187 5.70 -2.36 14.50
N LEU A 188 6.64 -1.82 15.29
CA LEU A 188 6.36 -0.73 16.24
C LEU A 188 5.69 0.47 15.56
N ALA A 189 6.27 0.98 14.47
CA ALA A 189 5.74 2.14 13.74
C ALA A 189 4.32 1.89 13.19
N LEU A 190 4.01 0.64 12.80
CA LEU A 190 2.66 0.28 12.37
C LEU A 190 1.68 0.31 13.55
N ARG A 191 2.08 -0.17 14.74
CA ARG A 191 1.23 -0.13 15.94
C ARG A 191 0.95 1.30 16.39
N GLU A 192 1.96 2.16 16.39
CA GLU A 192 1.80 3.58 16.70
C GLU A 192 0.84 4.27 15.72
N TRP A 193 0.97 3.96 14.42
CA TRP A 193 0.05 4.48 13.41
C TRP A 193 -1.38 3.98 13.62
N LEU A 194 -1.57 2.71 13.94
CA LEU A 194 -2.89 2.14 14.26
C LEU A 194 -3.50 2.80 15.49
N ASP A 195 -2.71 3.07 16.54
CA ASP A 195 -3.20 3.74 17.74
C ASP A 195 -3.72 5.16 17.44
N GLN A 196 -3.06 5.88 16.53
CA GLN A 196 -3.41 7.25 16.14
C GLN A 196 -4.60 7.33 15.18
N ASN A 197 -4.79 6.33 14.31
CA ASN A 197 -5.75 6.38 13.20
C ASN A 197 -7.02 5.54 13.40
N MET A 198 -7.08 4.67 14.42
CA MET A 198 -8.23 3.76 14.64
C MET A 198 -9.29 4.29 15.59
#